data_AF-A0A2W4W0E5-F1
#
_entry.id   AF-A0A2W4W0E5-F1
#
_cell.length_a   1.000
_cell.length_b   1.000
_cell.length_c   1.000
_cell.angle_alpha   90.00
_cell.angle_beta   90.00
_cell.angle_gamma   90.00
#
_symmetry.space_group_name_H-M   'P 1'
#
loop_
_entity.id
_entity.type
_entity.pdbx_description
1 polymer ?
#
loop_
_entity_poly.entity_id
_entity_poly.type
_entity_poly.pdbx_seq_one_letter_code
_entity_poly.pdbx_strand_id
1 'polypeptide(L)'
;MTFSIILFIGLASFGYPPLRLLHPLDGVQNSQIQGNVPKQFHKILKRELTTYFQEMYKEAVTVEYELLRDVPTQVGVALPKYYIWVKIYSQKVLLDEGAVKVAAVERKLFTVSDYLAIADLKKSSEKINQVFPLALGDKIRARLK
;
A
#
# COMPACT_ATOMS: atom_id res chain seq x y z
N MET A 1 13.26 -77.33 -20.89
CA MET A 1 12.40 -76.25 -21.43
C MET A 1 11.47 -75.78 -20.32
N THR A 2 11.73 -74.62 -19.73
CA THR A 2 10.84 -73.98 -18.75
C THR A 2 10.83 -72.48 -19.03
N PHE A 3 9.63 -71.96 -19.25
CA PHE A 3 9.31 -70.61 -19.70
C PHE A 3 9.44 -69.55 -18.59
N SER A 4 9.82 -68.35 -19.00
CA SER A 4 9.79 -67.09 -18.25
C SER A 4 8.41 -66.72 -17.71
N ILE A 5 8.36 -66.07 -16.55
CA ILE A 5 7.42 -64.99 -16.26
C ILE A 5 8.17 -63.90 -15.47
N ILE A 6 8.48 -62.78 -16.12
CA ILE A 6 8.96 -61.55 -15.47
C ILE A 6 7.72 -60.73 -15.09
N LEU A 7 7.52 -60.51 -13.79
CA LEU A 7 6.44 -59.71 -13.23
C LEU A 7 6.81 -58.22 -13.32
N PHE A 8 6.22 -57.51 -14.27
CA PHE A 8 6.26 -56.04 -14.32
C PHE A 8 5.27 -55.47 -13.29
N ILE A 9 5.79 -54.93 -12.18
CA ILE A 9 5.00 -54.10 -11.26
C ILE A 9 5.10 -52.65 -11.74
N GLY A 10 4.10 -52.20 -12.47
CA GLY A 10 3.89 -50.78 -12.77
C GLY A 10 3.20 -50.09 -11.58
N LEU A 11 3.93 -49.27 -10.83
CA LEU A 11 3.32 -48.34 -9.87
C LEU A 11 2.75 -47.15 -10.64
N ALA A 12 1.42 -47.10 -10.76
CA ALA A 12 0.71 -45.90 -11.19
C ALA A 12 0.75 -44.87 -10.05
N SER A 13 1.66 -43.91 -10.12
CA SER A 13 1.58 -42.69 -9.30
C SER A 13 0.42 -41.84 -9.80
N PHE A 14 -0.78 -42.07 -9.26
CA PHE A 14 -1.90 -41.17 -9.40
C PHE A 14 -1.51 -39.80 -8.82
N GLY A 15 -1.39 -38.81 -9.70
CA GLY A 15 -1.15 -37.43 -9.34
C GLY A 15 -2.32 -36.89 -8.53
N TYR A 16 -2.14 -36.81 -7.21
CA TYR A 16 -2.97 -35.95 -6.39
C TYR A 16 -2.66 -34.50 -6.81
N PRO A 17 -3.66 -33.69 -7.23
CA PRO A 17 -3.42 -32.27 -7.39
C PRO A 17 -2.97 -31.72 -6.03
N PRO A 18 -1.96 -30.83 -5.99
CA PRO A 18 -1.57 -30.21 -4.72
C PRO A 18 -2.80 -29.54 -4.12
N LEU A 19 -3.15 -29.90 -2.88
CA LEU A 19 -4.18 -29.21 -2.11
C LEU A 19 -3.82 -27.73 -2.09
N ARG A 20 -4.50 -26.92 -2.91
CA ARG A 20 -4.55 -25.47 -2.72
C ARG A 20 -5.34 -25.25 -1.44
N LEU A 21 -4.63 -25.18 -0.31
CA LEU A 21 -5.15 -24.58 0.91
C LEU A 21 -5.60 -23.16 0.54
N LEU A 22 -6.90 -22.98 0.33
CA LEU A 22 -7.52 -21.67 0.22
C LEU A 22 -7.43 -21.04 1.62
N HIS A 23 -6.51 -20.11 1.82
CA HIS A 23 -6.39 -19.41 3.10
C HIS A 23 -7.62 -18.50 3.27
N PRO A 24 -8.48 -18.71 4.28
CA PRO A 24 -9.69 -17.90 4.50
C PRO A 24 -9.41 -16.40 4.64
N LEU A 25 -8.18 -16.05 5.03
CA LEU A 25 -7.71 -14.68 5.21
C LEU A 25 -7.58 -13.91 3.88
N ASP A 26 -7.34 -14.59 2.76
CA ASP A 26 -7.22 -13.94 1.45
C ASP A 26 -8.58 -13.40 0.98
N GLY A 27 -9.66 -14.13 1.27
CA GLY A 27 -11.03 -13.70 0.99
C GLY A 27 -11.41 -12.43 1.76
N VAL A 28 -11.03 -12.35 3.05
CA VAL A 28 -11.31 -11.20 3.92
C VAL A 28 -10.47 -9.97 3.54
N GLN A 29 -9.21 -10.16 3.14
CA GLN A 29 -8.39 -9.03 2.68
C GLN A 29 -8.94 -8.44 1.39
N ASN A 30 -9.27 -9.29 0.42
CA ASN A 30 -9.85 -8.85 -0.85
C ASN A 30 -11.21 -8.14 -0.64
N SER A 31 -12.04 -8.60 0.30
CA SER A 31 -13.32 -7.94 0.58
C SER A 31 -13.16 -6.54 1.16
N GLN A 32 -12.14 -6.30 2.00
CA GLN A 32 -11.88 -4.97 2.56
C GLN A 32 -11.31 -4.00 1.53
N ILE A 33 -10.39 -4.44 0.66
CA ILE A 33 -9.88 -3.62 -0.43
C ILE A 33 -11.02 -3.25 -1.37
N GLN A 34 -11.76 -4.25 -1.84
CA GLN A 34 -12.91 -4.01 -2.71
C GLN A 34 -13.94 -3.13 -2.01
N GLY A 35 -14.22 -3.35 -0.72
CA GLY A 35 -15.25 -2.67 0.07
C GLY A 35 -14.91 -1.26 0.53
N ASN A 36 -13.65 -0.83 0.47
CA ASN A 36 -13.23 0.48 0.98
C ASN A 36 -12.51 1.36 -0.03
N VAL A 37 -11.89 0.80 -1.07
CA VAL A 37 -11.15 1.60 -2.05
C VAL A 37 -12.11 2.26 -3.03
N PRO A 38 -12.11 3.61 -3.15
CA PRO A 38 -12.98 4.31 -4.09
C PRO A 38 -12.67 3.96 -5.54
N LYS A 39 -13.72 3.83 -6.38
CA LYS A 39 -13.56 3.60 -7.84
C LYS A 39 -12.81 4.75 -8.52
N GLN A 40 -13.07 5.99 -8.12
CA GLN A 40 -12.38 7.18 -8.61
C GLN A 40 -11.14 7.49 -7.75
N PHE A 41 -10.26 6.50 -7.59
CA PHE A 41 -9.12 6.52 -6.67
C PHE A 41 -8.35 7.84 -6.70
N HIS A 42 -7.77 8.18 -7.86
CA HIS A 42 -6.87 9.33 -7.97
C HIS A 42 -7.56 10.68 -7.75
N LYS A 43 -8.81 10.80 -8.22
CA LYS A 43 -9.60 12.02 -8.07
C LYS A 43 -9.94 12.28 -6.62
N ILE A 44 -10.43 11.26 -5.92
CA ILE A 44 -10.81 11.36 -4.50
C ILE A 44 -9.56 11.57 -3.65
N LEU A 45 -8.50 10.80 -3.87
CA LEU A 45 -7.25 10.96 -3.13
C LEU A 45 -6.67 12.38 -3.28
N LYS A 46 -6.62 12.92 -4.50
CA LYS A 46 -6.14 14.29 -4.74
C LYS A 46 -6.98 15.32 -3.99
N ARG A 47 -8.31 15.17 -4.00
CA ARG A 47 -9.22 16.05 -3.26
C ARG A 47 -8.90 16.02 -1.77
N GLU A 48 -8.85 14.84 -1.15
CA GLU A 48 -8.63 14.70 0.29
C GLU A 48 -7.26 15.23 0.72
N LEU A 49 -6.20 14.94 -0.04
CA LEU A 49 -4.87 15.51 0.24
C LEU A 49 -4.89 17.04 0.13
N THR A 50 -5.54 17.58 -0.90
CA THR A 50 -5.64 19.04 -1.08
C THR A 50 -6.40 19.67 0.09
N THR A 51 -7.55 19.12 0.47
CA THR A 51 -8.33 19.60 1.62
C THR A 51 -7.51 19.57 2.91
N TYR A 52 -6.85 18.45 3.20
CA TYR A 52 -6.00 18.31 4.39
C TYR A 52 -4.89 19.38 4.46
N PHE A 53 -4.16 19.59 3.37
CA PHE A 53 -3.07 20.56 3.36
C PHE A 53 -3.55 22.02 3.31
N GLN A 54 -4.70 22.31 2.68
CA GLN A 54 -5.32 23.63 2.77
C GLN A 54 -5.69 23.98 4.22
N GLU A 55 -6.27 23.02 4.95
CA GLU A 55 -6.59 23.19 6.36
C GLU A 55 -5.35 23.34 7.25
N MET A 56 -4.27 22.62 6.94
CA MET A 56 -2.99 22.68 7.65
C MET A 56 -2.29 24.03 7.46
N TYR A 57 -2.14 24.49 6.22
CA TYR A 57 -1.41 25.73 5.89
C TYR A 57 -2.27 27.00 5.97
N LYS A 58 -3.59 26.87 6.10
CA LYS A 58 -4.55 27.99 6.13
C LYS A 58 -4.49 28.86 4.85
N GLU A 59 -4.15 28.24 3.72
CA GLU A 59 -4.07 28.90 2.41
C GLU A 59 -4.44 27.95 1.27
N ALA A 60 -4.67 28.49 0.08
CA ALA A 60 -4.96 27.70 -1.10
C ALA A 60 -3.70 27.00 -1.62
N VAL A 61 -3.64 25.68 -1.49
CA VAL A 61 -2.53 24.87 -1.99
C VAL A 61 -2.92 24.00 -3.20
N THR A 62 -1.93 23.63 -3.98
CA THR A 62 -1.99 22.55 -4.98
C THR A 62 -1.11 21.40 -4.50
N VAL A 63 -1.64 20.18 -4.60
CA VAL A 63 -0.90 18.97 -4.19
C VAL A 63 -0.62 18.10 -5.42
N GLU A 64 0.66 17.80 -5.62
CA GLU A 64 1.12 16.71 -6.46
C GLU A 64 1.46 15.52 -5.58
N TYR A 65 1.25 14.30 -6.09
CA TYR A 65 1.54 13.11 -5.30
C TYR A 65 1.98 11.93 -6.16
N GLU A 66 2.70 11.02 -5.51
CA GLU A 66 3.15 9.76 -6.06
C GLU A 66 2.94 8.64 -5.04
N LEU A 67 2.43 7.49 -5.47
CA LEU A 67 2.31 6.34 -4.60
C LEU A 67 3.70 5.73 -4.36
N LEU A 68 4.08 5.54 -3.10
CA LEU A 68 5.32 4.86 -2.73
C LEU A 68 5.23 3.34 -2.98
N ARG A 69 3.99 2.85 -3.15
CA ARG A 69 3.63 1.47 -3.52
C ARG A 69 2.26 1.46 -4.20
N ASP A 70 2.14 0.67 -5.27
CA ASP A 70 0.92 0.59 -6.09
C ASP A 70 -0.24 -0.11 -5.38
N VAL A 71 0.08 -1.06 -4.50
CA VAL A 71 -0.91 -1.86 -3.76
C VAL A 71 -1.04 -1.40 -2.31
N PRO A 72 -2.26 -1.41 -1.75
CA PRO A 72 -2.45 -1.07 -0.34
C PRO A 72 -1.75 -2.10 0.55
N THR A 73 -1.33 -1.64 1.73
CA THR A 73 -0.97 -2.55 2.81
C THR A 73 -2.17 -2.76 3.70
N GLN A 74 -2.50 -4.04 3.92
CA GLN A 74 -3.57 -4.43 4.82
C GLN A 74 -3.12 -5.60 5.68
N VAL A 75 -3.41 -5.53 6.97
CA VAL A 75 -3.19 -6.62 7.92
C VAL A 75 -4.54 -6.96 8.54
N GLY A 76 -5.00 -8.19 8.31
CA GLY A 76 -6.29 -8.67 8.81
C GLY A 76 -7.48 -7.84 8.30
N VAL A 77 -8.33 -7.39 9.23
CA VAL A 77 -9.56 -6.62 8.96
C VAL A 77 -9.36 -5.11 8.95
N ALA A 78 -8.12 -4.62 9.04
CA ALA A 78 -7.85 -3.19 9.02
C ALA A 78 -8.20 -2.55 7.66
N LEU A 79 -8.46 -1.24 7.67
CA LEU A 79 -8.67 -0.49 6.43
C LEU A 79 -7.43 -0.56 5.52
N PRO A 80 -7.61 -0.62 4.18
CA PRO A 80 -6.51 -0.57 3.22
C PRO A 80 -5.72 0.73 3.37
N LYS A 81 -4.39 0.61 3.55
CA LYS A 81 -3.50 1.77 3.72
C LYS A 81 -2.65 2.01 2.49
N TYR A 82 -2.55 3.26 2.07
CA TYR A 82 -1.65 3.69 1.01
C TYR A 82 -0.61 4.65 1.58
N TYR A 83 0.55 4.66 0.93
CA TYR A 83 1.69 5.47 1.34
C TYR A 83 2.14 6.29 0.15
N ILE A 84 2.33 7.58 0.38
CA ILE A 84 2.33 8.59 -0.68
C ILE A 84 3.47 9.55 -0.41
N TRP A 85 4.21 9.94 -1.45
CA TRP A 85 5.04 11.13 -1.42
C TRP A 85 4.23 12.30 -1.97
N VAL A 86 4.19 13.42 -1.27
CA VAL A 86 3.48 14.62 -1.70
C VAL A 86 4.46 15.77 -1.91
N LYS A 87 4.13 16.64 -2.86
CA LYS A 87 4.70 17.97 -3.01
C LYS A 87 3.57 18.98 -2.94
N ILE A 88 3.73 19.98 -2.08
CA ILE A 88 2.69 20.94 -1.73
C ILE A 88 3.15 22.31 -2.20
N TYR A 89 2.32 22.96 -3.02
CA TYR A 89 2.65 24.24 -3.62
C TYR A 89 1.62 25.29 -3.24
N SER A 90 2.06 26.52 -2.95
CA SER A 90 1.22 27.71 -2.92
C SER A 90 1.72 28.68 -3.98
N GLN A 91 0.81 29.17 -4.83
CA GLN A 91 1.14 30.10 -5.91
C GLN A 91 2.33 29.63 -6.80
N LYS A 92 2.42 28.31 -7.05
CA LYS A 92 3.52 27.62 -7.78
C LYS A 92 4.88 27.59 -7.06
N VAL A 93 4.97 28.09 -5.83
CA VAL A 93 6.13 27.94 -4.97
C VAL A 93 5.97 26.67 -4.14
N LEU A 94 6.99 25.81 -4.11
CA LEU A 94 7.00 24.63 -3.25
C LEU A 94 7.04 25.08 -1.79
N LEU A 95 5.98 24.80 -1.04
CA LEU A 95 5.90 25.06 0.39
C LEU A 95 6.61 23.96 1.18
N ASP A 96 6.29 22.71 0.86
CA ASP A 96 6.81 21.55 1.56
C ASP A 96 6.66 20.29 0.71
N GLU A 97 7.36 19.23 1.10
CA GLU A 97 7.18 17.89 0.57
C GLU A 97 7.35 16.86 1.68
N GLY A 98 6.80 15.66 1.50
CA GLY A 98 6.92 14.65 2.56
C GLY A 98 6.17 13.37 2.29
N ALA A 99 6.21 12.49 3.29
CA ALA A 99 5.57 11.18 3.24
C ALA A 99 4.23 11.21 3.99
N VAL A 100 3.17 10.70 3.36
CA VAL A 100 1.81 10.65 3.90
C VAL A 100 1.35 9.20 3.95
N LYS A 101 0.70 8.82 5.05
CA LYS A 101 -0.05 7.57 5.19
C LYS A 101 -1.54 7.90 5.15
N VAL A 102 -2.26 7.26 4.24
CA VAL A 102 -3.72 7.40 4.11
C VAL A 102 -4.42 6.06 4.26
N ALA A 103 -5.65 6.07 4.76
CA ALA A 103 -6.55 4.92 4.80
C ALA A 103 -7.72 5.13 3.84
N ALA A 104 -8.06 4.12 3.04
CA ALA A 104 -9.28 4.14 2.22
C ALA A 104 -10.48 3.74 3.07
N VAL A 105 -11.58 4.50 3.00
CA VAL A 105 -12.75 4.32 3.86
C VAL A 105 -14.02 4.24 3.01
N GLU A 106 -14.76 3.13 3.15
CA GLU A 106 -16.12 2.92 2.63
C GLU A 106 -16.33 3.22 1.13
N ARG A 107 -15.27 3.20 0.30
CA ARG A 107 -15.28 3.62 -1.13
C ARG A 107 -15.60 5.09 -1.35
N LYS A 108 -15.60 5.92 -0.31
CA LYS A 108 -16.02 7.33 -0.39
C LYS A 108 -14.84 8.29 -0.32
N LEU A 109 -13.88 8.01 0.54
CA LEU A 109 -12.83 8.96 0.90
C LEU A 109 -11.52 8.27 1.28
N PHE A 110 -10.48 9.10 1.38
CA PHE A 110 -9.21 8.76 2.02
C PHE A 110 -9.02 9.64 3.25
N THR A 111 -8.65 9.04 4.36
CA THR A 111 -8.31 9.79 5.58
C THR A 111 -6.80 9.83 5.73
N VAL A 112 -6.23 11.03 5.87
CA VAL A 112 -4.82 11.19 6.23
C VAL A 112 -4.65 10.78 7.69
N SER A 113 -3.83 9.75 7.93
CA SER A 113 -3.54 9.26 9.28
C SER A 113 -2.24 9.85 9.82
N ASP A 114 -1.24 10.01 8.95
CA ASP A 114 0.07 10.53 9.33
C ASP A 114 0.67 11.33 8.17
N TYR A 115 1.36 12.43 8.50
CA TYR A 115 2.19 13.21 7.59
C TYR A 115 3.54 13.48 8.25
N LEU A 116 4.63 13.13 7.55
CA LEU A 116 5.99 13.49 7.94
C LEU A 116 6.58 14.41 6.87
N ALA A 117 6.79 15.68 7.23
CA ALA A 117 7.43 16.68 6.38
C ALA A 117 8.91 16.34 6.12
N ILE A 118 9.47 16.77 5.00
CA ILE A 118 10.87 16.49 4.63
C ILE A 118 11.84 17.04 5.66
N ALA A 119 11.53 18.18 6.28
CA ALA A 119 12.33 18.76 7.35
C ALA A 119 12.44 17.81 8.56
N ASP A 120 11.34 17.14 8.93
CA ASP A 120 11.33 16.17 10.03
C ASP A 120 11.98 14.85 9.63
N LEU A 121 11.76 14.41 8.39
CA LEU A 121 12.37 13.20 7.83
C LEU A 121 13.90 13.30 7.78
N LYS A 122 14.44 14.48 7.44
CA LYS A 122 15.89 14.77 7.44
C LYS A 122 16.47 14.84 8.84
N LYS A 123 15.74 15.39 9.81
CA LYS A 123 16.19 15.50 11.22
C LYS A 123 16.14 14.17 11.96
N SER A 124 15.14 13.34 11.70
CA SER A 124 14.90 12.11 12.45
C SER A 124 14.44 10.97 11.53
N SER A 125 15.39 10.42 10.79
CA SER A 125 15.14 9.30 9.87
C SER A 125 14.57 8.04 10.56
N GLU A 126 14.75 7.90 11.88
CA GLU A 126 14.18 6.83 12.68
C GLU A 126 12.64 6.86 12.73
N LYS A 127 12.02 8.06 12.67
CA LYS A 127 10.56 8.22 12.65
C LYS A 127 9.91 7.58 11.43
N ILE A 128 10.69 7.41 10.34
CA ILE A 128 10.21 6.77 9.11
C ILE A 128 9.68 5.37 9.41
N ASN A 129 10.44 4.55 10.13
CA ASN A 129 10.06 3.15 10.36
C ASN A 129 8.97 3.01 11.45
N GLN A 130 8.64 4.08 12.17
CA GLN A 130 7.54 4.11 13.14
C GLN A 130 6.18 4.27 12.44
N VAL A 131 6.15 5.02 11.34
CA VAL A 131 4.92 5.31 10.58
C VAL A 131 4.79 4.42 9.34
N PHE A 132 5.91 4.13 8.69
CA PHE A 132 5.98 3.45 7.40
C PHE A 132 6.59 2.05 7.56
N PRO A 133 6.06 1.04 6.83
CA PRO A 133 6.69 -0.27 6.73
C PRO A 133 8.15 -0.17 6.29
N LEU A 134 9.00 -1.08 6.79
CA LEU A 134 10.44 -1.10 6.50
C LEU A 134 10.74 -1.01 4.99
N ALA A 135 10.01 -1.78 4.17
CA ALA A 135 10.16 -1.79 2.71
C ALA A 135 9.90 -0.43 2.02
N LEU A 136 9.17 0.47 2.66
CA LEU A 136 8.94 1.84 2.18
C LEU A 136 9.92 2.83 2.80
N GLY A 137 10.49 2.51 3.95
CA GLY A 137 11.48 3.34 4.60
C GLY A 137 12.69 3.60 3.71
N ASP A 138 13.16 2.61 2.96
CA ASP A 138 14.27 2.77 2.02
C ASP A 138 13.93 3.69 0.85
N LYS A 139 12.71 3.57 0.30
CA LYS A 139 12.22 4.46 -0.76
C LYS A 139 12.11 5.91 -0.29
N ILE A 140 11.64 6.11 0.95
CA ILE A 140 11.56 7.44 1.56
C ILE A 140 12.97 8.00 1.77
N ARG A 141 13.88 7.23 2.37
CA ARG A 141 15.29 7.63 2.58
C ARG A 141 15.99 7.99 1.27
N ALA A 142 15.69 7.29 0.18
CA ALA A 142 16.26 7.59 -1.14
C ALA A 142 15.87 8.99 -1.66
N ARG A 143 14.72 9.54 -1.26
CA ARG A 143 14.27 10.89 -1.62
C ARG A 143 14.87 11.99 -0.76
N LEU A 144 15.51 11.64 0.36
CA LEU A 144 16.10 12.62 1.28
C LEU A 144 17.54 13.00 0.90
N LYS A 145 18.16 12.23 0.00
CA LYS A 145 19.51 12.46 -0.54
C LYS A 145 19.46 13.55 -1.60
#